data_AF-A0A954E022-F1
#
_entry.id   AF-A0A954E022-F1
#
_cell.length_a   1.000
_cell.length_b   1.000
_cell.length_c   1.000
_cell.angle_alpha   90.00
_cell.angle_beta   90.00
_cell.angle_gamma   90.00
#
_symmetry.space_group_name_H-M   'P 1'
#
loop_
_entity.id
_entity.type
_entity.pdbx_description
1 polymer ?
#
loop_
_entity_poly.entity_id
_entity_poly.type
_entity_poly.pdbx_seq_one_letter_code
_entity_poly.pdbx_strand_id
1 'polypeptide(L)'
;MNPYRTLCALAALCLLVVGSSFALQAREKIPDHSFERETVLDDQGLQQWAPWDVVCPQCKAVKEIECPLCKDRDMPHCIECGGDKRAVCRTCAGTGRYPDPMVEIICPYCRGAAVYPCAQCWGAGTFGITEANGSSRQEKCRACKERGGYDCLPCEGRRLVPTITIKKKPLAEASIDALKEKRAALQEVLETIENFEHGKNHRKTEKAFTTALKKPTKEFPIIKPMLELFDEVYSGFVKVGVAFEGFDGKITHQFYIFQDRLTWHLRHQILVLDKEIARAEFNANVTAESK
;
A
#
# COMPACT_ATOMS: atom_id res chain seq x y z
N MET A 1 29.23 -28.62 47.60
CA MET A 1 28.64 -28.11 46.35
C MET A 1 29.44 -26.88 45.92
N ASN A 2 29.91 -26.83 44.68
CA ASN A 2 30.84 -25.78 44.22
C ASN A 2 30.06 -24.49 43.85
N PRO A 3 30.24 -23.38 44.59
CA PRO A 3 29.43 -22.16 44.42
C PRO A 3 29.55 -21.52 43.03
N TYR A 4 30.63 -21.81 42.31
CA TYR A 4 30.86 -21.29 40.95
C TYR A 4 29.96 -21.94 39.89
N ARG A 5 29.49 -23.18 40.10
CA ARG A 5 28.58 -23.86 39.17
C ARG A 5 27.17 -23.27 39.21
N THR A 6 26.70 -22.85 40.38
CA THR A 6 25.37 -22.24 40.55
C THR A 6 25.31 -20.83 39.96
N LEU A 7 26.40 -20.06 40.09
CA LEU A 7 26.52 -18.71 39.51
C LEU A 7 26.58 -18.73 37.97
N CYS A 8 27.29 -19.69 37.37
CA CYS A 8 27.33 -19.83 35.91
C CYS A 8 25.98 -20.28 35.32
N ALA A 9 25.24 -21.15 36.02
CA ALA A 9 23.91 -21.59 35.59
C ALA A 9 22.87 -20.47 35.65
N LEU A 10 22.92 -19.60 36.66
CA LEU A 10 22.05 -18.43 36.78
C LEU A 10 22.37 -17.36 35.72
N ALA A 11 23.64 -17.11 35.42
CA ALA A 11 24.04 -16.17 34.36
C ALA A 11 23.62 -16.65 32.96
N ALA A 12 23.73 -17.95 32.68
CA ALA A 12 23.25 -18.54 31.42
C ALA A 12 21.72 -18.51 31.29
N LEU A 13 20.99 -18.67 32.40
CA LEU A 13 19.52 -18.56 32.40
C LEU A 13 19.07 -17.09 32.20
N CYS A 14 19.78 -16.10 32.75
CA CYS A 14 19.49 -14.69 32.49
C CYS A 14 19.79 -14.27 31.05
N LEU A 15 20.83 -14.83 30.40
CA LEU A 15 21.12 -14.55 28.99
C LEU A 15 20.10 -15.18 28.02
N LEU A 16 19.43 -16.28 28.41
CA LEU A 16 18.37 -16.90 27.60
C LEU A 16 17.01 -16.22 27.73
N VAL A 17 16.74 -15.48 28.81
CA VAL A 17 15.46 -14.76 29.01
C VAL A 17 15.44 -13.39 28.32
N VAL A 18 16.61 -12.81 27.98
CA VAL A 18 16.70 -11.52 27.27
C VAL A 18 16.77 -11.69 25.73
N GLY A 19 16.96 -12.91 25.23
CA GLY A 19 17.19 -13.18 23.79
C GLY A 19 15.93 -13.35 22.92
N SER A 20 14.73 -13.37 23.49
CA SER A 20 13.48 -13.59 22.75
C SER A 20 12.63 -12.34 22.56
N SER A 21 13.22 -11.16 22.78
CA SER A 21 12.71 -9.91 22.20
C SER A 21 12.78 -10.04 20.69
N PHE A 22 11.67 -10.53 20.13
CA PHE A 22 11.15 -10.32 18.79
C PHE A 22 12.19 -9.71 17.87
N ALA A 23 12.74 -10.52 16.96
CA ALA A 23 13.19 -9.98 15.70
C ALA A 23 11.97 -9.26 15.09
N LEU A 24 11.81 -7.97 15.43
CA LEU A 24 11.08 -7.02 14.62
C LEU A 24 11.78 -7.11 13.28
N GLN A 25 11.26 -7.96 12.40
CA GLN A 25 11.60 -7.91 10.99
C GLN A 25 11.39 -6.46 10.62
N ALA A 26 12.49 -5.76 10.32
CA ALA A 26 12.46 -4.33 10.01
C ALA A 26 11.47 -4.16 8.85
N ARG A 27 10.27 -3.71 9.19
CA ARG A 27 9.17 -3.54 8.26
C ARG A 27 9.65 -2.50 7.25
N GLU A 28 9.70 -2.87 5.97
CA GLU A 28 10.02 -1.94 4.89
C GLU A 28 8.94 -0.85 4.88
N LYS A 29 9.24 0.27 5.53
CA LYS A 29 8.35 1.43 5.50
C LYS A 29 8.34 1.95 4.08
N ILE A 30 7.13 2.17 3.55
CA ILE A 30 6.98 2.91 2.30
C ILE A 30 7.53 4.32 2.56
N PRO A 31 8.47 4.82 1.74
CA PRO A 31 9.01 6.17 1.93
C PRO A 31 7.89 7.19 2.02
N ASP A 32 8.05 8.17 2.92
CA ASP A 32 7.08 9.26 3.05
C ASP A 32 6.93 10.00 1.72
N HIS A 33 5.71 10.41 1.44
CA HIS A 33 5.41 11.17 0.25
C HIS A 33 5.88 12.60 0.38
N SER A 34 6.70 13.01 -0.58
CA SER A 34 6.89 14.41 -0.92
C SER A 34 6.72 14.56 -2.43
N PHE A 35 6.08 15.64 -2.83
CA PHE A 35 6.12 16.11 -4.21
C PHE A 35 6.04 17.62 -4.23
N GLU A 36 6.75 18.21 -5.18
CA GLU A 36 6.65 19.62 -5.50
C GLU A 36 5.71 19.78 -6.69
N ARG A 37 4.92 20.85 -6.68
CA ARG A 37 3.98 21.18 -7.74
C ARG A 37 4.02 22.68 -7.94
N GLU A 38 4.47 23.09 -9.10
CA GLU A 38 4.56 24.51 -9.45
C GLU A 38 3.17 25.09 -9.73
N THR A 39 3.01 26.36 -9.36
CA THR A 39 1.87 27.19 -9.75
C THR A 39 2.32 28.28 -10.71
N VAL A 40 1.41 28.71 -11.59
CA VAL A 40 1.56 29.87 -12.48
C VAL A 40 0.42 30.84 -12.20
N LEU A 41 0.67 32.13 -12.34
CA LEU A 41 -0.40 33.13 -12.27
C LEU A 41 -1.12 33.19 -13.61
N ASP A 42 -2.45 33.27 -13.57
CA ASP A 42 -3.27 33.57 -14.74
C ASP A 42 -3.44 35.08 -14.95
N ASP A 43 -4.22 35.46 -15.97
CA ASP A 43 -4.48 36.87 -16.33
C ASP A 43 -5.19 37.66 -15.22
N GLN A 44 -5.76 36.98 -14.23
CA GLN A 44 -6.41 37.57 -13.06
C GLN A 44 -5.47 37.63 -11.83
N GLY A 45 -4.22 37.20 -11.98
CA GLY A 45 -3.26 37.10 -10.88
C GLY A 45 -3.55 35.94 -9.92
N LEU A 46 -4.41 34.99 -10.31
CA LEU A 46 -4.72 33.82 -9.50
C LEU A 46 -3.74 32.68 -9.79
N GLN A 47 -3.34 31.95 -8.75
CA GLN A 47 -2.53 30.75 -8.89
C GLN A 47 -3.34 29.60 -9.50
N GLN A 48 -2.82 29.07 -10.59
CA GLN A 48 -3.23 27.84 -11.24
C GLN A 48 -2.09 26.82 -11.16
N TRP A 49 -2.42 25.53 -11.08
CA TRP A 49 -1.40 24.49 -11.19
C TRP A 49 -0.77 24.52 -12.57
N ALA A 50 0.56 24.57 -12.65
CA ALA A 50 1.28 24.50 -13.92
C ALA A 50 0.93 23.19 -14.66
N PRO A 51 0.99 23.11 -16.00
CA PRO A 51 0.81 21.84 -16.70
C PRO A 51 1.75 20.74 -16.17
N TRP A 52 1.24 19.51 -15.98
CA TRP A 52 2.07 18.36 -15.61
C TRP A 52 2.38 17.53 -16.85
N ASP A 53 3.61 17.65 -17.35
CA ASP A 53 4.10 16.80 -18.43
C ASP A 53 5.49 16.25 -18.13
N VAL A 54 5.55 15.31 -17.18
CA VAL A 54 6.81 14.67 -16.77
C VAL A 54 6.97 13.34 -17.48
N VAL A 55 8.03 13.18 -18.27
CA VAL A 55 8.40 11.88 -18.85
C VAL A 55 8.70 10.89 -17.73
N CYS A 56 8.18 9.66 -17.83
CA CYS A 56 8.42 8.65 -16.80
C CYS A 56 9.93 8.38 -16.63
N PRO A 57 10.51 8.59 -15.45
CA PRO A 57 11.96 8.43 -15.24
C PRO A 57 12.41 6.96 -15.33
N GLN A 58 11.50 6.02 -15.05
CA GLN A 58 11.81 4.59 -15.05
C GLN A 58 11.87 4.00 -16.46
N CYS A 59 10.84 4.23 -17.29
CA CYS A 59 10.78 3.65 -18.63
C CYS A 59 11.18 4.63 -19.75
N LYS A 60 11.38 5.92 -19.46
CA LYS A 60 11.74 6.94 -20.46
C LYS A 60 10.80 6.92 -21.68
N ALA A 61 9.50 6.90 -21.42
CA ALA A 61 8.42 6.77 -22.40
C ALA A 61 8.31 5.43 -23.17
N VAL A 62 9.11 4.40 -22.85
CA VAL A 62 9.02 3.06 -23.45
C VAL A 62 7.79 2.27 -22.99
N LYS A 63 7.17 2.67 -21.87
CA LYS A 63 5.92 2.10 -21.29
C LYS A 63 6.03 0.69 -20.71
N GLU A 64 7.12 -0.02 -20.97
CA GLU A 64 7.41 -1.35 -20.45
C GLU A 64 8.77 -1.39 -19.77
N ILE A 65 8.92 -2.30 -18.81
CA ILE A 65 10.16 -2.57 -18.09
C ILE A 65 10.35 -4.09 -17.95
N GLU A 66 11.54 -4.50 -17.54
CA GLU A 66 11.75 -5.86 -17.06
C GLU A 66 10.86 -6.13 -15.84
N CYS A 67 10.13 -7.25 -15.86
CA CYS A 67 9.11 -7.57 -14.86
C CYS A 67 9.73 -7.69 -13.46
N PRO A 68 9.45 -6.77 -12.52
CA PRO A 68 10.09 -6.78 -11.21
C PRO A 68 9.74 -8.02 -10.38
N LEU A 69 8.62 -8.69 -10.69
CA LEU A 69 8.17 -9.88 -9.97
C LEU A 69 8.97 -11.14 -10.30
N CYS A 70 9.42 -11.28 -11.56
CA CYS A 70 10.02 -12.53 -12.03
C CYS A 70 11.37 -12.37 -12.74
N LYS A 71 11.94 -11.17 -12.85
CA LYS A 71 13.23 -10.97 -13.53
C LYS A 71 14.35 -11.88 -13.01
N ASP A 72 14.42 -12.06 -11.69
CA ASP A 72 15.49 -12.84 -11.02
C ASP A 72 15.05 -14.28 -10.67
N ARG A 73 13.93 -14.76 -11.23
CA ARG A 73 13.32 -16.05 -10.85
C ARG A 73 12.83 -16.81 -12.06
N ASP A 74 12.99 -18.14 -12.08
CA ASP A 74 12.25 -18.94 -13.03
C ASP A 74 10.78 -19.04 -12.57
N MET A 75 9.88 -18.45 -13.36
CA MET A 75 8.45 -18.35 -13.05
C MET A 75 7.69 -18.46 -14.36
N PRO A 76 7.42 -19.70 -14.83
CA PRO A 76 6.75 -19.95 -16.10
C PRO A 76 5.36 -19.29 -16.19
N HIS A 77 4.71 -19.11 -15.03
CA HIS A 77 3.44 -18.42 -14.91
C HIS A 77 3.56 -17.26 -13.93
N CYS A 78 4.02 -16.11 -14.42
CA CYS A 78 4.07 -14.88 -13.64
C CYS A 78 2.73 -14.13 -13.74
N ILE A 79 2.06 -13.89 -12.61
CA ILE A 79 0.76 -13.19 -12.58
C ILE A 79 0.80 -11.75 -13.17
N GLU A 80 1.98 -11.14 -13.28
CA GLU A 80 2.09 -9.79 -13.85
C GLU A 80 2.37 -9.78 -15.35
N CYS A 81 3.25 -10.67 -15.84
CA CYS A 81 3.74 -10.64 -17.23
C CYS A 81 3.47 -11.92 -18.02
N GLY A 82 2.74 -12.89 -17.46
CA GLY A 82 2.48 -14.16 -18.11
C GLY A 82 3.69 -15.09 -18.30
N GLY A 83 4.90 -14.66 -17.90
CA GLY A 83 6.16 -15.38 -18.12
C GLY A 83 7.14 -14.65 -19.05
N ASP A 84 6.68 -13.61 -19.78
CA ASP A 84 7.45 -12.92 -20.83
C ASP A 84 8.61 -12.06 -20.32
N LYS A 85 8.82 -12.00 -19.00
CA LYS A 85 9.80 -11.14 -18.31
C LYS A 85 9.67 -9.64 -18.62
N ARG A 86 8.64 -9.19 -19.35
CA ARG A 86 8.35 -7.78 -19.63
C ARG A 86 7.00 -7.41 -19.04
N ALA A 87 6.96 -6.37 -18.24
CA ALA A 87 5.73 -5.87 -17.64
C ALA A 87 5.53 -4.41 -18.01
N VAL A 88 4.28 -3.98 -18.02
CA VAL A 88 3.92 -2.56 -18.09
C VAL A 88 4.64 -1.80 -16.96
N CYS A 89 5.22 -0.65 -17.30
CA CYS A 89 5.97 0.17 -16.36
C CYS A 89 5.07 0.60 -15.20
N ARG A 90 5.37 0.08 -14.00
CA ARG A 90 4.61 0.32 -12.77
C ARG A 90 4.61 1.79 -12.36
N THR A 91 5.67 2.53 -12.64
CA THR A 91 5.84 3.96 -12.29
C THR A 91 5.01 4.92 -13.14
N CYS A 92 4.55 4.51 -14.33
CA CYS A 92 3.68 5.34 -15.17
C CYS A 92 2.41 4.61 -15.61
N ALA A 93 2.12 3.43 -15.06
CA ALA A 93 1.00 2.60 -15.51
C ALA A 93 0.96 2.36 -17.04
N GLY A 94 2.11 2.36 -17.71
CA GLY A 94 2.19 2.20 -19.17
C GLY A 94 1.83 3.42 -20.01
N THR A 95 1.59 4.59 -19.41
CA THR A 95 1.33 5.83 -20.19
C THR A 95 2.61 6.40 -20.83
N GLY A 96 3.76 6.12 -20.23
CA GLY A 96 5.05 6.74 -20.58
C GLY A 96 5.27 8.10 -19.91
N ARG A 97 4.27 8.63 -19.20
CA ARG A 97 4.29 9.90 -18.45
C ARG A 97 4.05 9.63 -16.97
N TYR A 98 4.79 10.30 -16.10
CA TYR A 98 4.59 10.17 -14.67
C TYR A 98 3.22 10.78 -14.29
N PRO A 99 2.38 10.09 -13.49
CA PRO A 99 1.05 10.61 -13.14
C PRO A 99 1.16 11.93 -12.38
N ASP A 100 0.20 12.85 -12.60
CA ASP A 100 0.12 14.09 -11.81
C ASP A 100 -0.30 13.73 -10.39
N PRO A 101 0.55 13.94 -9.36
CA PRO A 101 0.24 13.57 -7.99
C PRO A 101 -0.96 14.32 -7.40
N MET A 102 -1.41 15.42 -8.03
CA MET A 102 -2.65 16.12 -7.66
C MET A 102 -3.91 15.46 -8.22
N VAL A 103 -3.79 14.60 -9.25
CA VAL A 103 -4.92 13.97 -9.95
C VAL A 103 -5.00 12.47 -9.66
N GLU A 104 -3.87 11.77 -9.68
CA GLU A 104 -3.81 10.34 -9.40
C GLU A 104 -2.42 9.92 -8.96
N ILE A 105 -2.33 8.79 -8.26
CA ILE A 105 -1.07 8.22 -7.82
C ILE A 105 -0.96 6.75 -8.20
N ILE A 106 0.26 6.24 -8.22
CA ILE A 106 0.50 4.80 -8.32
C ILE A 106 -0.25 4.10 -7.18
N CYS A 107 -1.04 3.09 -7.53
CA CYS A 107 -1.83 2.35 -6.57
C CYS A 107 -0.91 1.74 -5.49
N PRO A 108 -1.04 2.14 -4.22
CA PRO A 108 -0.14 1.64 -3.16
C PRO A 108 -0.33 0.16 -2.88
N TYR A 109 -1.49 -0.40 -3.26
CA TYR A 109 -1.88 -1.79 -3.02
C TYR A 109 -1.30 -2.78 -4.02
N CYS A 110 -1.22 -2.45 -5.31
CA CYS A 110 -0.49 -3.28 -6.28
C CYS A 110 0.91 -2.74 -6.60
N ARG A 111 1.29 -1.58 -6.06
CA ARG A 111 2.52 -0.86 -6.42
C ARG A 111 2.64 -0.70 -7.96
N GLY A 112 1.50 -0.45 -8.64
CA GLY A 112 1.43 -0.29 -10.09
C GLY A 112 1.39 -1.60 -10.92
N ALA A 113 1.32 -2.77 -10.29
CA ALA A 113 1.33 -4.07 -10.97
C ALA A 113 -0.04 -4.51 -11.54
N ALA A 114 -1.14 -3.79 -11.24
CA ALA A 114 -2.54 -4.17 -11.51
C ALA A 114 -3.05 -5.41 -10.73
N VAL A 115 -2.15 -6.17 -10.12
CA VAL A 115 -2.43 -7.36 -9.31
C VAL A 115 -1.76 -7.26 -7.95
N TYR A 116 -2.31 -7.93 -6.93
CA TYR A 116 -1.69 -8.13 -5.63
C TYR A 116 -1.06 -9.53 -5.59
N PRO A 117 0.28 -9.68 -5.68
CA PRO A 117 0.91 -10.98 -5.67
C PRO A 117 0.61 -11.73 -4.38
N CYS A 118 0.27 -13.02 -4.49
CA CYS A 118 0.01 -13.84 -3.33
C CYS A 118 1.33 -14.07 -2.58
N ALA A 119 1.43 -13.59 -1.34
CA ALA A 119 2.64 -13.74 -0.52
C ALA A 119 2.96 -15.20 -0.14
N GLN A 120 2.07 -16.14 -0.47
CA GLN A 120 2.30 -17.57 -0.29
C GLN A 120 3.15 -18.17 -1.40
N CYS A 121 2.79 -17.91 -2.66
CA CYS A 121 3.46 -18.46 -3.85
C CYS A 121 4.27 -17.42 -4.62
N TRP A 122 4.36 -16.19 -4.09
CA TRP A 122 5.12 -15.08 -4.66
C TRP A 122 4.77 -14.74 -6.12
N GLY A 123 3.51 -14.92 -6.53
CA GLY A 123 3.10 -14.62 -7.90
C GLY A 123 3.05 -15.82 -8.84
N ALA A 124 3.58 -16.98 -8.46
CA ALA A 124 3.75 -18.13 -9.36
C ALA A 124 2.49 -19.01 -9.50
N GLY A 125 1.56 -18.94 -8.53
CA GLY A 125 0.38 -19.83 -8.48
C GLY A 125 0.70 -21.24 -7.98
N THR A 126 1.96 -21.63 -7.96
CA THR A 126 2.49 -22.84 -7.34
C THR A 126 3.66 -22.51 -6.41
N PHE A 127 4.06 -23.45 -5.56
CA PHE A 127 5.30 -23.36 -4.80
C PHE A 127 5.97 -24.73 -4.73
N GLY A 128 7.31 -24.72 -4.68
CA GLY A 128 8.09 -25.94 -4.53
C GLY A 128 7.98 -26.50 -3.11
N ILE A 129 7.77 -27.80 -3.02
CA ILE A 129 7.91 -28.58 -1.79
C ILE A 129 9.09 -29.52 -1.99
N THR A 130 10.09 -29.41 -1.11
CA THR A 130 11.18 -30.39 -1.02
C THR A 130 10.77 -31.46 -0.01
N GLU A 131 10.64 -32.69 -0.47
CA GLU A 131 10.30 -33.83 0.37
C GLU A 131 11.52 -34.31 1.17
N ALA A 132 11.29 -35.15 2.19
CA ALA A 132 12.36 -35.67 3.06
C ALA A 132 13.42 -36.48 2.29
N ASN A 133 13.06 -37.03 1.13
CA ASN A 133 13.98 -37.75 0.23
C ASN A 133 14.80 -36.83 -0.70
N GLY A 134 14.66 -35.50 -0.56
CA GLY A 134 15.32 -34.50 -1.41
C GLY A 134 14.66 -34.27 -2.77
N SER A 135 13.60 -35.00 -3.12
CA SER A 135 12.83 -34.74 -4.33
C SER A 135 12.04 -33.44 -4.19
N SER A 136 11.90 -32.70 -5.29
CA SER A 136 11.10 -31.48 -5.34
C SER A 136 9.86 -31.69 -6.18
N ARG A 137 8.70 -31.27 -5.68
CA ARG A 137 7.45 -31.21 -6.45
C ARG A 137 6.81 -29.84 -6.37
N GLN A 138 6.03 -29.49 -7.38
CA GLN A 138 5.22 -28.27 -7.39
C GLN A 138 3.87 -28.55 -6.73
N GLU A 139 3.49 -27.73 -5.75
CA GLU A 139 2.16 -27.76 -5.14
C GLU A 139 1.37 -26.53 -5.57
N LYS A 140 0.08 -26.74 -5.84
CA LYS A 140 -0.88 -25.68 -6.20
C LYS A 140 -1.12 -24.75 -5.02
N CYS A 141 -1.02 -23.44 -5.24
CA CYS A 141 -1.30 -22.46 -4.20
C CYS A 141 -2.80 -22.32 -3.95
N ARG A 142 -3.29 -22.95 -2.89
CA ARG A 142 -4.72 -22.89 -2.51
C ARG A 142 -5.16 -21.49 -2.04
N ALA A 143 -4.24 -20.69 -1.50
CA ALA A 143 -4.57 -19.33 -1.02
C ALA A 143 -5.06 -18.41 -2.15
N CYS A 144 -4.42 -18.49 -3.32
CA CYS A 144 -4.80 -17.71 -4.50
C CYS A 144 -5.47 -18.54 -5.59
N LYS A 145 -5.88 -19.79 -5.27
CA LYS A 145 -6.48 -20.72 -6.23
C LYS A 145 -5.67 -20.84 -7.53
N GLU A 146 -4.36 -21.02 -7.41
CA GLU A 146 -3.42 -21.20 -8.53
C GLU A 146 -3.22 -19.96 -9.43
N ARG A 147 -3.88 -18.83 -9.15
CA ARG A 147 -3.75 -17.61 -9.97
C ARG A 147 -2.42 -16.87 -9.78
N GLY A 148 -1.67 -17.15 -8.73
CA GLY A 148 -0.47 -16.41 -8.34
C GLY A 148 -0.73 -15.10 -7.59
N GLY A 149 -1.94 -14.56 -7.62
CA GLY A 149 -2.30 -13.33 -6.94
C GLY A 149 -3.80 -13.05 -6.92
N TYR A 150 -4.14 -11.82 -6.59
CA TYR A 150 -5.49 -11.29 -6.52
C TYR A 150 -5.60 -10.07 -7.42
N ASP A 151 -6.78 -9.83 -7.97
CA ASP A 151 -7.02 -8.61 -8.75
C ASP A 151 -6.92 -7.40 -7.82
N CYS A 152 -6.25 -6.32 -8.24
CA CYS A 152 -6.10 -5.16 -7.37
C CYS A 152 -7.38 -4.32 -7.38
N LEU A 153 -8.34 -4.69 -6.53
CA LEU A 153 -9.64 -4.02 -6.41
C LEU A 153 -9.53 -2.50 -6.18
N PRO A 154 -8.61 -1.95 -5.37
CA PRO A 154 -8.48 -0.50 -5.20
C PRO A 154 -8.24 0.30 -6.48
N CYS A 155 -7.60 -0.28 -7.49
CA CYS A 155 -7.34 0.38 -8.77
C CYS A 155 -8.09 -0.25 -9.95
N GLU A 156 -8.78 -1.37 -9.74
CA GLU A 156 -9.52 -2.11 -10.78
C GLU A 156 -8.63 -2.39 -12.01
N GLY A 157 -7.37 -2.77 -11.76
CA GLY A 157 -6.39 -3.04 -12.81
C GLY A 157 -5.80 -1.80 -13.52
N ARG A 158 -6.29 -0.59 -13.23
CA ARG A 158 -5.78 0.67 -13.82
C ARG A 158 -4.39 1.05 -13.34
N ARG A 159 -3.87 0.40 -12.29
CA ARG A 159 -2.54 0.65 -11.67
C ARG A 159 -2.41 2.01 -10.97
N LEU A 160 -3.36 2.91 -11.21
CA LEU A 160 -3.46 4.24 -10.64
C LEU A 160 -4.71 4.32 -9.76
N VAL A 161 -4.64 5.15 -8.73
CA VAL A 161 -5.77 5.48 -7.87
C VAL A 161 -5.98 6.99 -7.91
N PRO A 162 -7.21 7.46 -8.13
CA PRO A 162 -7.48 8.89 -8.20
C PRO A 162 -7.20 9.54 -6.85
N THR A 163 -6.80 10.81 -6.87
CA THR A 163 -6.82 11.64 -5.68
C THR A 163 -8.26 11.93 -5.27
N ILE A 164 -8.38 12.47 -4.06
CA ILE A 164 -9.67 12.74 -3.45
C ILE A 164 -10.43 13.84 -4.20
N THR A 165 -11.75 13.71 -4.25
CA THR A 165 -12.67 14.71 -4.78
C THR A 165 -13.65 15.16 -3.69
N ILE A 166 -14.19 16.37 -3.82
CA ILE A 166 -15.23 16.89 -2.92
C ILE A 166 -16.53 16.98 -3.73
N LYS A 167 -17.55 16.23 -3.33
CA LYS A 167 -18.84 16.15 -4.05
C LYS A 167 -18.69 15.82 -5.54
N LYS A 168 -17.75 14.93 -5.89
CA LYS A 168 -17.37 14.56 -7.27
C LYS A 168 -16.80 15.70 -8.12
N LYS A 169 -16.42 16.82 -7.53
CA LYS A 169 -15.74 17.92 -8.20
C LYS A 169 -14.23 17.86 -7.98
N PRO A 170 -13.43 18.37 -8.94
CA PRO A 170 -12.02 18.63 -8.72
C PRO A 170 -11.79 19.49 -7.48
N LEU A 171 -10.70 19.26 -6.77
CA LEU A 171 -10.38 20.02 -5.55
C LEU A 171 -10.20 21.51 -5.85
N ALA A 172 -9.75 21.85 -7.06
CA ALA A 172 -9.60 23.22 -7.52
C ALA A 172 -10.89 24.05 -7.56
N GLU A 173 -12.05 23.39 -7.59
CA GLU A 173 -13.38 24.02 -7.59
C GLU A 173 -14.04 24.04 -6.19
N ALA A 174 -13.40 23.46 -5.18
CA ALA A 174 -13.95 23.40 -3.83
C ALA A 174 -13.68 24.72 -3.08
N SER A 175 -14.57 25.07 -2.13
CA SER A 175 -14.30 26.18 -1.23
C SER A 175 -13.21 25.82 -0.23
N ILE A 176 -12.49 26.84 0.28
CA ILE A 176 -11.47 26.69 1.32
C ILE A 176 -12.03 25.93 2.52
N ASP A 177 -13.25 26.26 2.97
CA ASP A 177 -13.88 25.59 4.11
C ASP A 177 -14.12 24.10 3.84
N ALA A 178 -14.58 23.74 2.63
CA ALA A 178 -14.80 22.34 2.27
C ALA A 178 -13.48 21.56 2.19
N LEU A 179 -12.40 22.20 1.71
CA LEU A 179 -11.07 21.60 1.69
C LEU A 179 -10.56 21.35 3.12
N LYS A 180 -10.68 22.34 4.02
CA LYS A 180 -10.27 22.24 5.43
C LYS A 180 -11.08 21.19 6.19
N GLU A 181 -12.39 21.15 6.01
CA GLU A 181 -13.27 20.12 6.58
C GLU A 181 -12.83 18.73 6.11
N LYS A 182 -12.60 18.56 4.81
CA LYS A 182 -12.19 17.27 4.24
C LYS A 182 -10.81 16.83 4.73
N ARG A 183 -9.88 17.77 4.88
CA ARG A 183 -8.54 17.54 5.43
C ARG A 183 -8.61 17.08 6.89
N ALA A 184 -9.41 17.76 7.72
CA ALA A 184 -9.61 17.37 9.12
C ALA A 184 -10.21 15.96 9.24
N ALA A 185 -11.19 15.64 8.40
CA ALA A 185 -11.77 14.31 8.37
C ALA A 185 -10.74 13.22 7.98
N LEU A 186 -9.89 13.47 6.97
CA LEU A 186 -8.78 12.56 6.64
C LEU A 186 -7.80 12.36 7.78
N GLN A 187 -7.49 13.44 8.50
CA GLN A 187 -6.58 13.40 9.64
C GLN A 187 -7.12 12.51 10.78
N GLU A 188 -8.42 12.61 11.10
CA GLU A 188 -9.08 11.74 12.09
C GLU A 188 -8.96 10.25 11.69
N VAL A 189 -9.16 9.95 10.40
CA VAL A 189 -9.00 8.59 9.88
C VAL A 189 -7.55 8.13 9.95
N LEU A 190 -6.60 8.98 9.56
CA LEU A 190 -5.18 8.66 9.61
C LEU A 190 -4.76 8.32 11.05
N GLU A 191 -5.12 9.14 12.02
CA GLU A 191 -4.81 8.91 13.44
C GLU A 191 -5.44 7.61 13.96
N THR A 192 -6.66 7.30 13.55
CA THR A 192 -7.32 6.03 13.89
C THR A 192 -6.52 4.82 13.39
N ILE A 193 -5.94 4.93 12.19
CA ILE A 193 -5.20 3.83 11.54
C ILE A 193 -3.77 3.74 12.05
N GLU A 194 -3.11 4.86 12.31
CA GLU A 194 -1.76 4.87 12.89
C GLU A 194 -1.74 4.32 14.32
N ASN A 195 -2.78 4.59 15.11
CA ASN A 195 -2.93 4.09 16.47
C ASN A 195 -3.62 2.72 16.55
N PHE A 196 -3.92 2.07 15.42
CA PHE A 196 -4.55 0.75 15.43
C PHE A 196 -3.57 -0.32 15.90
N GLU A 197 -3.90 -0.99 17.02
CA GLU A 197 -3.09 -2.05 17.60
C GLU A 197 -3.53 -3.45 17.14
N HIS A 198 -2.54 -4.31 16.85
CA HIS A 198 -2.78 -5.70 16.47
C HIS A 198 -2.96 -6.57 17.70
N GLY A 199 -4.18 -7.05 17.92
CA GLY A 199 -4.45 -8.08 18.92
C GLY A 199 -3.84 -9.44 18.57
N LYS A 200 -3.69 -10.31 19.58
CA LYS A 200 -3.16 -11.67 19.43
C LYS A 200 -4.05 -12.62 18.61
N ASN A 201 -5.32 -12.26 18.40
CA ASN A 201 -6.28 -13.10 17.68
C ASN A 201 -6.61 -12.43 16.34
N HIS A 202 -6.12 -13.01 15.25
CA HIS A 202 -6.25 -12.42 13.91
C HIS A 202 -7.70 -12.13 13.51
N ARG A 203 -8.64 -13.03 13.81
CA ARG A 203 -10.07 -12.80 13.50
C ARG A 203 -10.67 -11.64 14.29
N LYS A 204 -10.27 -11.44 15.54
CA LYS A 204 -10.68 -10.27 16.33
C LYS A 204 -10.04 -9.00 15.79
N THR A 205 -8.75 -9.04 15.44
CA THR A 205 -8.02 -7.91 14.85
C THR A 205 -8.62 -7.52 13.50
N GLU A 206 -8.94 -8.49 12.63
CA GLU A 206 -9.64 -8.31 11.35
C GLU A 206 -10.97 -7.56 11.54
N LYS A 207 -11.81 -8.07 12.45
CA LYS A 207 -13.12 -7.47 12.72
C LYS A 207 -12.97 -6.06 13.29
N ALA A 208 -12.01 -5.83 14.17
CA ALA A 208 -11.73 -4.52 14.74
C ALA A 208 -11.26 -3.53 13.66
N PHE A 209 -10.33 -3.95 12.80
CA PHE A 209 -9.80 -3.15 11.69
C PHE A 209 -10.89 -2.76 10.70
N THR A 210 -11.67 -3.75 10.22
CA THR A 210 -12.81 -3.50 9.33
C THR A 210 -13.85 -2.60 9.99
N THR A 211 -14.08 -2.74 11.30
CA THR A 211 -15.03 -1.89 12.04
C THR A 211 -14.53 -0.45 12.16
N ALA A 212 -13.26 -0.23 12.47
CA ALA A 212 -12.64 1.10 12.52
C ALA A 212 -12.75 1.83 11.17
N LEU A 213 -12.75 1.08 10.07
CA LEU A 213 -12.84 1.63 8.72
C LEU A 213 -14.26 1.82 8.18
N LYS A 214 -15.31 1.36 8.88
CA LYS A 214 -16.71 1.50 8.41
C LYS A 214 -17.14 2.95 8.20
N LYS A 215 -16.88 3.85 9.16
CA LYS A 215 -17.17 5.29 9.00
C LYS A 215 -16.34 5.88 7.85
N PRO A 216 -15.00 5.71 7.83
CA PRO A 216 -14.15 6.16 6.74
C PRO A 216 -14.58 5.73 5.33
N THR A 217 -15.10 4.51 5.13
CA THR A 217 -15.52 4.04 3.79
C THR A 217 -16.55 4.93 3.09
N LYS A 218 -17.39 5.64 3.84
CA LYS A 218 -18.39 6.56 3.26
C LYS A 218 -17.73 7.81 2.69
N GLU A 219 -16.65 8.23 3.33
CA GLU A 219 -15.94 9.47 3.00
C GLU A 219 -14.83 9.25 1.98
N PHE A 220 -14.29 8.04 1.93
CA PHE A 220 -13.15 7.66 1.09
C PHE A 220 -13.50 6.36 0.35
N PRO A 221 -14.06 6.45 -0.88
CA PRO A 221 -14.56 5.30 -1.62
C PRO A 221 -13.52 4.19 -1.84
N ILE A 222 -12.22 4.52 -1.87
CA ILE A 222 -11.13 3.56 -2.04
C ILE A 222 -10.95 2.59 -0.87
N ILE A 223 -11.41 2.95 0.33
CA ILE A 223 -11.27 2.09 1.51
C ILE A 223 -12.12 0.83 1.35
N LYS A 224 -13.28 0.91 0.69
CA LYS A 224 -14.15 -0.25 0.46
C LYS A 224 -13.48 -1.34 -0.39
N PRO A 225 -13.03 -1.09 -1.63
CA PRO A 225 -12.34 -2.11 -2.42
C PRO A 225 -11.01 -2.55 -1.80
N MET A 226 -10.37 -1.70 -0.98
CA MET A 226 -9.22 -2.12 -0.18
C MET A 226 -9.60 -3.18 0.87
N LEU A 227 -10.70 -2.97 1.61
CA LEU A 227 -11.21 -3.94 2.58
C LEU A 227 -11.64 -5.25 1.90
N GLU A 228 -12.24 -5.17 0.72
CA GLU A 228 -12.60 -6.35 -0.09
C GLU A 228 -11.34 -7.13 -0.51
N LEU A 229 -10.30 -6.43 -0.98
CA LEU A 229 -9.02 -7.07 -1.34
C LEU A 229 -8.36 -7.70 -0.09
N PHE A 230 -8.43 -7.01 1.05
CA PHE A 230 -7.93 -7.52 2.31
C PHE A 230 -8.66 -8.81 2.74
N ASP A 231 -9.99 -8.85 2.64
CA ASP A 231 -10.79 -10.05 2.94
C ASP A 231 -10.48 -11.21 1.98
N GLU A 232 -10.28 -10.94 0.68
CA GLU A 232 -9.87 -11.97 -0.28
C GLU A 232 -8.51 -12.58 0.06
N VAL A 233 -7.53 -11.73 0.38
CA VAL A 233 -6.18 -12.17 0.78
C VAL A 233 -6.27 -12.97 2.08
N TYR A 234 -6.94 -12.43 3.08
CA TYR A 234 -7.07 -13.04 4.41
C TYR A 234 -7.79 -14.38 4.35
N SER A 235 -8.96 -14.45 3.69
CA SER A 235 -9.71 -15.69 3.51
C SER A 235 -8.92 -16.74 2.73
N GLY A 236 -8.10 -16.31 1.76
CA GLY A 236 -7.13 -17.16 1.06
C GLY A 236 -6.14 -17.80 2.02
N PHE A 237 -5.50 -17.02 2.89
CA PHE A 237 -4.59 -17.53 3.91
C PHE A 237 -5.30 -18.48 4.88
N VAL A 238 -6.44 -18.07 5.45
CA VAL A 238 -7.21 -18.89 6.41
C VAL A 238 -7.59 -20.26 5.84
N LYS A 239 -7.92 -20.36 4.55
CA LYS A 239 -8.23 -21.63 3.88
C LYS A 239 -7.04 -22.58 3.78
N VAL A 240 -5.82 -22.06 3.70
CA VAL A 240 -4.60 -22.89 3.77
C VAL A 240 -4.36 -23.35 5.21
N GLY A 241 -4.68 -22.49 6.18
CA GLY A 241 -4.71 -22.81 7.60
C GLY A 241 -3.33 -22.95 8.25
N VAL A 242 -3.35 -23.41 9.51
CA VAL A 242 -2.17 -23.55 10.40
C VAL A 242 -1.15 -24.59 9.92
N ALA A 243 -1.50 -25.42 8.94
CA ALA A 243 -0.57 -26.40 8.35
C ALA A 243 0.59 -25.73 7.60
N PHE A 244 0.54 -24.42 7.42
CA PHE A 244 1.59 -23.65 6.78
C PHE A 244 2.54 -23.00 7.79
N GLU A 245 3.84 -23.17 7.56
CA GLU A 245 4.90 -22.61 8.42
C GLU A 245 4.83 -21.08 8.47
N GLY A 246 4.76 -20.53 9.67
CA GLY A 246 4.70 -19.08 9.88
C GLY A 246 3.35 -18.45 9.49
N PHE A 247 2.26 -19.23 9.43
CA PHE A 247 0.90 -18.76 9.16
C PHE A 247 0.53 -17.48 9.92
N ASP A 248 0.66 -17.47 11.25
CA ASP A 248 0.32 -16.31 12.09
C ASP A 248 1.19 -15.09 11.75
N GLY A 249 2.49 -15.32 11.53
CA GLY A 249 3.43 -14.28 11.12
C GLY A 249 3.08 -13.68 9.76
N LYS A 250 2.70 -14.51 8.79
CA LYS A 250 2.30 -14.06 7.45
C LYS A 250 0.98 -13.27 7.48
N ILE A 251 -0.02 -13.73 8.23
CA ILE A 251 -1.28 -12.98 8.38
C ILE A 251 -1.01 -11.62 9.00
N THR A 252 -0.27 -11.60 10.13
CA THR A 252 0.12 -10.36 10.79
C THR A 252 0.88 -9.43 9.85
N HIS A 253 1.79 -9.99 9.04
CA HIS A 253 2.52 -9.23 8.04
C HIS A 253 1.60 -8.64 6.96
N GLN A 254 0.58 -9.37 6.49
CA GLN A 254 -0.40 -8.82 5.55
C GLN A 254 -1.16 -7.65 6.16
N PHE A 255 -1.63 -7.77 7.41
CA PHE A 255 -2.26 -6.66 8.13
C PHE A 255 -1.40 -5.40 8.13
N TYR A 256 -0.12 -5.55 8.49
CA TYR A 256 0.84 -4.45 8.44
C TYR A 256 1.01 -3.88 7.03
N ILE A 257 1.10 -4.71 5.99
CA ILE A 257 1.17 -4.21 4.61
C ILE A 257 -0.05 -3.34 4.27
N PHE A 258 -1.27 -3.78 4.60
CA PHE A 258 -2.48 -3.01 4.31
C PHE A 258 -2.56 -1.73 5.14
N GLN A 259 -2.21 -1.78 6.43
CA GLN A 259 -2.16 -0.60 7.29
C GLN A 259 -1.17 0.44 6.75
N ASP A 260 0.07 0.06 6.41
CA ASP A 260 1.06 0.99 5.85
C ASP A 260 0.59 1.64 4.56
N ARG A 261 0.02 0.84 3.66
CA ARG A 261 -0.43 1.32 2.35
C ARG A 261 -1.61 2.27 2.49
N LEU A 262 -2.50 2.02 3.43
CA LEU A 262 -3.60 2.92 3.75
C LEU A 262 -3.09 4.20 4.41
N THR A 263 -2.22 4.10 5.41
CA THR A 263 -1.56 5.25 6.05
C THR A 263 -0.86 6.12 5.01
N TRP A 264 -0.05 5.52 4.15
CA TRP A 264 0.65 6.21 3.07
C TRP A 264 -0.32 6.90 2.10
N HIS A 265 -1.39 6.20 1.70
CA HIS A 265 -2.40 6.76 0.81
C HIS A 265 -3.09 7.97 1.46
N LEU A 266 -3.50 7.87 2.72
CA LEU A 266 -4.16 8.94 3.45
C LEU A 266 -3.24 10.16 3.61
N ARG A 267 -1.96 9.95 3.94
CA ARG A 267 -0.94 11.01 3.99
C ARG A 267 -0.79 11.73 2.65
N HIS A 268 -0.81 10.99 1.53
CA HIS A 268 -0.81 11.60 0.19
C HIS A 268 -2.03 12.49 -0.01
N GLN A 269 -3.23 12.00 0.32
CA GLN A 269 -4.45 12.79 0.14
C GLN A 269 -4.45 14.06 1.01
N ILE A 270 -3.91 13.98 2.23
CA ILE A 270 -3.74 15.15 3.11
C ILE A 270 -2.77 16.16 2.48
N LEU A 271 -1.63 15.71 1.94
CA LEU A 271 -0.66 16.57 1.26
C LEU A 271 -1.27 17.28 0.04
N VAL A 272 -2.08 16.57 -0.75
CA VAL A 272 -2.82 17.16 -1.88
C VAL A 272 -3.78 18.25 -1.39
N LEU A 273 -4.53 18.00 -0.32
CA LEU A 273 -5.41 19.01 0.27
C LEU A 273 -4.64 20.19 0.85
N ASP A 274 -3.51 19.98 1.50
CA ASP A 274 -2.66 21.05 2.04
C ASP A 274 -2.20 22.00 0.94
N LYS A 275 -1.75 21.44 -0.19
CA LYS A 275 -1.36 22.23 -1.37
C LYS A 275 -2.54 22.98 -1.97
N GLU A 276 -3.71 22.34 -2.05
CA GLU A 276 -4.91 22.99 -2.58
C GLU A 276 -5.44 24.10 -1.66
N ILE A 277 -5.40 23.90 -0.35
CA ILE A 277 -5.75 24.92 0.65
C ILE A 277 -4.83 26.13 0.49
N ALA A 278 -3.52 25.92 0.39
CA ALA A 278 -2.56 27.01 0.22
C ALA A 278 -2.82 27.81 -1.06
N ARG A 279 -3.10 27.14 -2.19
CA ARG A 279 -3.49 27.80 -3.45
C ARG A 279 -4.78 28.60 -3.31
N ALA A 280 -5.79 28.00 -2.70
CA ALA A 280 -7.10 28.64 -2.53
C ALA A 280 -7.02 29.86 -1.60
N GLU A 281 -6.23 29.80 -0.52
CA GLU A 281 -5.97 30.93 0.38
C GLU A 281 -5.26 32.08 -0.34
N PHE A 282 -4.25 31.78 -1.16
CA PHE A 282 -3.61 32.79 -2.01
C PHE A 282 -4.63 33.48 -2.93
N ASN A 283 -5.45 32.70 -3.64
CA ASN A 283 -6.44 33.22 -4.58
C ASN A 283 -7.52 34.07 -3.89
N ALA A 284 -7.93 33.70 -2.67
CA ALA A 284 -8.87 34.46 -1.88
C ALA A 284 -8.31 35.84 -1.48
N ASN A 285 -7.02 35.91 -1.13
CA ASN A 285 -6.37 37.17 -0.79
C ASN A 285 -6.27 38.12 -1.99
N VAL A 286 -5.82 37.62 -3.16
CA VAL A 286 -5.77 38.41 -4.41
C VAL A 286 -7.15 38.97 -4.76
N THR A 287 -8.19 38.14 -4.63
CA THR A 287 -9.57 38.56 -4.90
C THR A 287 -10.06 39.61 -3.91
N ALA A 288 -9.64 39.55 -2.63
CA ALA A 288 -10.01 40.53 -1.61
C ALA A 288 -9.35 41.89 -1.84
N GLU A 289 -8.09 41.92 -2.29
CA GLU A 289 -7.36 43.16 -2.61
C GLU A 289 -7.87 43.85 -3.87
N SER A 290 -8.48 43.10 -4.79
CA SER A 290 -9.07 43.64 -6.03
C SER A 290 -10.43 44.32 -5.87
N LYS A 291 -11.01 44.30 -4.66
CA LYS A 291 -12.33 44.87 -4.33
C LYS A 291 -12.22 46.21 -3.62
#